data_AF-A0A1F3E448-F1
#
_entry.id   AF-A0A1F3E448-F1
#
_cell.length_a   1.000
_cell.length_b   1.000
_cell.length_c   1.000
_cell.angle_alpha   90.00
_cell.angle_beta   90.00
_cell.angle_gamma   90.00
#
_symmetry.space_group_name_H-M   'P 1'
#
loop_
_entity.id
_entity.type
_entity.pdbx_description
1 polymer ?
#
loop_
_entity_poly.entity_id
_entity_poly.type
_entity_poly.pdbx_seq_one_letter_code
_entity_poly.pdbx_strand_id
1 'polypeptide(L)'
;MIIEGKDITADLIKTRYKGMPDADEIHNPSVLELYEIHNNKLKELIDIDIAKATYQRHTTSKSHVAAFIVIFGQTIIRTFW
;
A
#
# COMPACT_ATOMS: atom_id res chain seq x y z
N MET A 1 -6.97 -9.73 -25.41
CA MET A 1 -7.26 -9.89 -23.98
C MET A 1 -7.16 -11.37 -23.67
N ILE A 2 -5.96 -11.84 -23.33
CA ILE A 2 -5.73 -13.24 -22.98
C ILE A 2 -5.79 -13.29 -21.46
N ILE A 3 -6.87 -13.84 -20.92
CA ILE A 3 -6.97 -14.20 -19.52
C ILE A 3 -6.54 -15.67 -19.49
N GLU A 4 -5.28 -15.92 -19.14
CA GLU A 4 -4.80 -17.28 -18.96
C GLU A 4 -5.51 -17.91 -17.74
N GLY A 5 -6.29 -18.96 -18.00
CA GLY A 5 -6.48 -20.07 -17.05
C GLY A 5 -7.48 -19.92 -15.90
N LYS A 6 -8.38 -18.93 -15.87
CA LYS A 6 -9.48 -18.91 -14.88
C LYS A 6 -10.85 -18.97 -15.52
N ASP A 7 -11.66 -19.95 -15.10
CA ASP A 7 -13.07 -20.05 -15.46
C ASP A 7 -13.81 -18.79 -14.99
N ILE A 8 -14.27 -18.00 -15.95
CA ILE A 8 -15.04 -16.78 -15.67
C ILE A 8 -16.48 -17.20 -15.35
N THR A 9 -16.84 -17.17 -14.08
CA THR A 9 -18.21 -17.46 -13.62
C THR A 9 -19.06 -16.20 -13.52
N ALA A 10 -20.39 -16.35 -13.60
CA ALA A 10 -21.32 -15.24 -13.41
C ALA A 10 -21.19 -14.59 -12.02
N ASP A 11 -20.86 -15.37 -10.99
CA ASP A 11 -20.62 -14.87 -9.64
C ASP A 11 -19.34 -14.05 -9.55
N LEU A 12 -18.26 -14.43 -10.24
CA LEU A 12 -17.04 -13.62 -10.33
C LEU A 12 -17.35 -12.25 -10.98
N ILE A 13 -18.10 -12.24 -12.09
CA ILE A 13 -18.51 -11.00 -12.76
C ILE A 13 -19.36 -10.14 -11.82
N LYS A 14 -20.33 -10.74 -11.11
CA LYS A 14 -21.21 -10.04 -10.16
C LYS A 14 -20.45 -9.47 -8.96
N THR A 15 -19.45 -10.20 -8.46
CA THR A 15 -18.60 -9.80 -7.33
C THR A 15 -17.74 -8.61 -7.74
N ARG A 16 -17.08 -8.69 -8.90
CA ARG A 16 -16.31 -7.59 -9.49
C ARG A 16 -17.17 -6.36 -9.79
N TYR A 17 -18.38 -6.53 -10.34
CA TYR A 17 -19.32 -5.43 -10.58
C TYR A 17 -19.73 -4.70 -9.29
N LYS A 18 -19.79 -5.43 -8.17
CA LYS A 18 -20.09 -4.88 -6.84
C LYS A 18 -18.87 -4.27 -6.14
N GLY A 19 -17.69 -4.29 -6.76
CA GLY A 19 -16.45 -3.80 -6.16
C GLY A 19 -15.97 -4.65 -4.98
N MET A 20 -16.41 -5.90 -4.90
CA MET A 20 -15.92 -6.85 -3.90
C MET A 20 -14.57 -7.41 -4.36
N PRO A 21 -13.61 -7.60 -3.43
CA PRO A 21 -12.29 -8.10 -3.79
C PRO A 21 -12.40 -9.52 -4.38
N ASP A 22 -11.62 -9.78 -5.43
CA ASP A 22 -11.56 -11.13 -5.99
C ASP A 22 -10.93 -12.07 -4.95
N ALA A 23 -11.41 -13.31 -4.85
CA ALA A 23 -10.84 -14.30 -3.92
C ALA A 23 -9.34 -14.56 -4.17
N ASP A 24 -8.87 -14.24 -5.38
CA ASP A 24 -7.48 -14.33 -5.81
C ASP A 24 -6.83 -12.95 -6.04
N GLU A 25 -7.43 -11.88 -5.51
CA GLU A 25 -6.85 -10.55 -5.63
C GLU A 25 -5.51 -10.52 -4.89
N ILE A 26 -4.44 -10.37 -5.65
CA ILE A 26 -3.12 -10.14 -5.09
C ILE A 26 -3.19 -8.80 -4.36
N HIS A 27 -3.04 -8.84 -3.03
CA HIS A 27 -2.99 -7.63 -2.23
C HIS A 27 -1.88 -6.73 -2.77
N ASN A 28 -2.28 -5.61 -3.37
CA ASN A 28 -1.38 -4.56 -3.82
C ASN A 28 -1.18 -3.60 -2.65
N PRO A 29 -0.05 -3.69 -1.92
CA PRO A 29 0.17 -2.86 -0.76
C PRO A 29 0.19 -1.39 -1.16
N SER A 30 -0.47 -0.56 -0.37
CA SER A 30 -0.36 0.89 -0.46
C SER A 30 1.09 1.34 -0.22
N VAL A 31 1.40 2.57 -0.64
CA VAL A 31 2.73 3.18 -0.40
C VAL A 31 3.08 3.17 1.09
N LEU A 32 2.11 3.40 1.98
CA LEU A 32 2.36 3.38 3.43
C LEU A 32 2.65 1.98 3.98
N GLU A 33 2.00 0.95 3.43
CA GLU A 33 2.29 -0.45 3.76
C GLU A 33 3.66 -0.87 3.26
N LEU A 34 4.04 -0.45 2.05
CA LEU A 34 5.40 -0.67 1.51
C LEU A 34 6.47 -0.03 2.39
N TYR A 35 6.26 1.21 2.83
CA TYR A 35 7.14 1.86 3.80
C TYR A 35 7.27 1.05 5.08
N GLU A 36 6.17 0.47 5.57
CA GLU A 36 6.21 -0.26 6.83
C GLU A 36 6.89 -1.62 6.71
N ILE A 37 6.65 -2.35 5.62
CA ILE A 37 7.39 -3.58 5.30
C ILE A 37 8.89 -3.26 5.19
N HIS A 38 9.26 -2.18 4.51
CA HIS A 38 10.64 -1.76 4.36
C HIS A 38 11.29 -1.37 5.70
N ASN A 39 10.62 -0.54 6.51
CA ASN A 39 11.13 -0.07 7.79
C ASN A 39 11.29 -1.21 8.80
N ASN A 40 10.37 -2.17 8.81
CA ASN A 40 10.47 -3.36 9.65
C ASN A 40 11.71 -4.19 9.31
N LYS A 41 11.99 -4.40 8.01
CA LYS A 41 13.23 -5.06 7.58
C LYS A 41 14.48 -4.30 8.00
N LEU A 42 14.47 -2.97 7.91
CA LEU A 42 15.60 -2.15 8.40
C LEU A 42 15.79 -2.25 9.91
N LYS A 43 14.70 -2.35 10.67
CA LYS A 43 14.74 -2.49 12.13
C LYS A 43 15.46 -3.77 12.55
N GLU A 44 15.23 -4.86 11.83
CA GLU A 44 15.88 -6.17 12.06
C GLU A 44 17.39 -6.13 11.82
N LEU A 45 17.87 -5.16 11.03
CA LEU A 45 19.28 -4.99 10.68
C LEU A 45 20.02 -3.99 11.58
N ILE A 46 19.34 -3.41 12.57
CA ILE A 46 19.97 -2.50 13.55
C ILE A 46 21.04 -3.28 14.34
N ASP A 47 22.20 -2.65 14.50
CA ASP A 47 23.38 -3.23 15.16
C ASP A 47 24.01 -4.44 14.41
N ILE A 48 23.52 -4.74 13.19
CA ILE A 48 24.11 -5.72 12.27
C ILE A 48 24.78 -4.99 11.10
N ASP A 49 23.98 -4.28 10.29
CA ASP A 49 24.43 -3.63 9.04
C ASP A 49 23.82 -2.24 8.85
N ILE A 50 22.83 -1.88 9.69
CA ILE A 50 22.14 -0.60 9.63
C ILE A 50 22.35 0.16 10.94
N ALA A 51 22.82 1.40 10.82
CA ALA A 51 22.85 2.31 11.96
C ALA A 51 21.41 2.68 12.40
N LYS A 52 21.17 2.74 13.71
CA LYS A 52 19.88 3.16 14.28
C LYS A 52 19.37 4.49 13.71
N ALA A 53 20.28 5.44 13.45
CA ALA A 53 19.96 6.73 12.84
C ALA A 53 19.36 6.58 11.43
N THR A 54 19.79 5.59 10.66
CA THR A 54 19.24 5.30 9.32
C THR A 54 17.79 4.82 9.43
N TYR A 55 17.50 3.85 10.31
CA TYR A 55 16.12 3.41 10.57
C TYR A 55 15.22 4.57 11.01
N GLN A 56 15.72 5.46 11.88
CA GLN A 56 14.99 6.65 12.30
C GLN A 56 14.65 7.58 11.13
N ARG A 57 15.60 7.84 10.21
CA ARG A 57 15.34 8.65 9.01
C ARG A 57 14.23 8.07 8.14
N HIS A 58 14.21 6.75 7.94
CA HIS A 58 13.17 6.09 7.15
C HIS A 58 11.81 6.11 7.85
N THR A 59 11.79 5.98 9.18
CA THR A 59 10.57 6.17 9.99
C THR A 59 10.02 7.59 9.86
N THR A 60 10.88 8.61 9.91
CA THR A 60 10.51 10.01 9.69
C THR A 60 10.04 10.27 8.25
N SER A 61 10.71 9.68 7.26
CA SER A 61 10.27 9.79 5.86
C SER A 61 8.84 9.27 5.66
N LYS A 62 8.49 8.12 6.27
CA LYS A 62 7.13 7.59 6.26
C LYS A 62 6.11 8.59 6.83
N SER A 63 6.43 9.25 7.95
CA SER A 63 5.50 10.21 8.56
C SER A 63 5.24 11.42 7.66
N HIS A 64 6.27 11.90 6.95
CA HIS A 64 6.11 12.97 5.96
C HIS A 64 5.25 12.54 4.77
N VAL A 65 5.43 11.31 4.27
CA VAL A 65 4.59 10.77 3.19
C VAL A 65 3.14 10.61 3.65
N ALA A 66 2.92 10.10 4.86
CA ALA A 66 1.57 9.98 5.43
C ALA A 66 0.90 11.36 5.56
N ALA A 67 1.62 12.37 6.09
CA ALA A 67 1.12 13.72 6.19
C ALA A 67 0.79 14.33 4.83
N PHE A 68 1.66 14.13 3.83
CA PHE A 68 1.41 14.55 2.45
C PHE A 68 0.12 13.93 1.91
N ILE A 69 -0.06 12.61 2.03
CA ILE A 69 -1.25 11.91 1.54
C ILE A 69 -2.52 12.46 2.21
N VAL A 70 -2.49 12.69 3.53
CA VAL A 70 -3.64 13.24 4.26
C VAL A 70 -3.96 14.66 3.82
N ILE A 71 -2.95 15.55 3.75
CA ILE A 71 -3.15 16.96 3.37
C ILE A 71 -3.68 17.04 1.94
N PHE A 72 -3.00 16.43 0.98
CA PHE A 72 -3.40 16.49 -0.42
C PHE A 72 -4.71 15.75 -0.69
N GLY A 73 -4.95 14.61 -0.02
CA GLY A 73 -6.22 13.91 -0.08
C GLY A 73 -7.39 14.78 0.43
N GLN A 74 -7.21 15.49 1.54
CA GLN A 74 -8.24 16.38 2.08
C GLN A 74 -8.43 17.66 1.26
N THR A 75 -7.35 18.23 0.70
CA THR A 75 -7.42 19.42 -0.15
C THR A 75 -8.20 19.16 -1.44
N ILE A 76 -8.04 17.98 -2.06
CA ILE A 76 -8.82 17.59 -3.24
C ILE A 76 -10.31 17.47 -2.88
N ILE A 77 -10.65 16.82 -1.77
CA ILE A 77 -12.05 16.69 -1.32
C ILE A 77 -12.71 18.05 -1.09
N ARG A 78 -11.97 19.04 -0.55
CA ARG A 78 -12.51 20.39 -0.26
C ARG A 78 -12.56 21.33 -1.47
N THR A 79 -11.87 21.02 -2.56
CA THR A 79 -11.79 21.90 -3.74
C THR A 79 -12.77 21.46 -4.84
N PHE A 80 -13.23 20.21 -4.80
CA PHE A 80 -14.10 19.63 -5.84
C PHE A 80 -15.49 19.21 -5.33
N TRP A 81 -15.86 19.58 -4.10
CA TRP A 81 -17.19 19.44 -3.49
C TRP A 81 -17.50 20.70 -2.67
#